data_AF-A0A323U7Q5-F1
#
_entry.id   AF-A0A323U7Q5-F1
#
_cell.length_a   1.000
_cell.length_b   1.000
_cell.length_c   1.000
_cell.angle_alpha   90.00
_cell.angle_beta   90.00
_cell.angle_gamma   90.00
#
_symmetry.space_group_name_H-M   'P 1'
#
loop_
_entity.id
_entity.type
_entity.pdbx_description
1 polymer ?
#
loop_
_entity_poly.entity_id
_entity_poly.type
_entity_poly.pdbx_seq_one_letter_code
_entity_poly.pdbx_strand_id
1 'polypeptide(L)'
;MLFSLALAQSAPSALELEVLARTNQERVAQGLRPLEWDNSAAQVARAHGLDMLRRGYFAHLNPEGESAADRLRKAGLAEVEVGENLALYENYPDAKIPAEAVRGWMNSPHHRDNLLKPSYTHLGVGLVRQGNRVVVVQNFLARPFSLRFTRQASWVEENSLSLRGEALASVGVFIEGNLYAELGRRFDTTLELPPGTNPRFGWRSGSRWLEVAPGQPGFDFEVRQEKAQVFGYRLQLVLPAGQYALAVGKEPRFWRSVDGPATLELPLPAGLGSLWVGRRQGDWIDYAFRIPLDLEPSAATPRAYVTAP
;
A
#
# COMPACT_ATOMS: atom_id res chain seq x y z
N MET A 1 12.65 -24.64 -13.20
CA MET A 1 12.84 -25.14 -11.82
C MET A 1 12.23 -24.13 -10.87
N LEU A 2 11.14 -24.51 -10.21
CA LEU A 2 10.35 -23.70 -9.29
C LEU A 2 11.11 -23.55 -7.96
N PHE A 3 11.47 -22.33 -7.58
CA PHE A 3 11.93 -22.05 -6.21
C PHE A 3 10.72 -21.80 -5.31
N SER A 4 10.14 -22.88 -4.79
CA SER A 4 9.39 -22.81 -3.53
C SER A 4 10.41 -22.73 -2.40
N LEU A 5 10.91 -21.54 -2.09
CA LEU A 5 11.55 -21.30 -0.80
C LEU A 5 10.45 -21.12 0.23
N ALA A 6 10.20 -22.19 0.99
CA ALA A 6 9.63 -22.07 2.32
C ALA A 6 10.40 -20.96 3.06
N LEU A 7 9.67 -19.93 3.50
CA LEU A 7 10.15 -18.80 4.27
C LEU A 7 10.75 -19.30 5.59
N ALA A 8 12.04 -19.62 5.60
CA ALA A 8 12.76 -19.80 6.85
C ALA A 8 12.78 -18.44 7.58
N GLN A 9 12.08 -18.36 8.71
CA GLN A 9 12.26 -17.28 9.69
C GLN A 9 13.71 -17.30 10.19
N SER A 10 14.62 -16.61 9.51
CA SER A 10 15.97 -16.40 10.03
C SER A 10 15.93 -15.28 11.07
N ALA A 11 16.21 -15.66 12.32
CA ALA A 11 16.36 -14.75 13.44
C ALA A 11 17.29 -13.57 13.09
N PRO A 12 17.08 -12.38 13.69
CA PRO A 12 17.96 -11.24 13.47
C PRO A 12 19.38 -11.54 13.96
N SER A 13 20.39 -11.08 13.22
CA SER A 13 21.78 -11.12 13.67
C SER A 13 22.03 -10.03 14.74
N ALA A 14 23.06 -10.23 15.56
CA ALA A 14 23.45 -9.22 16.55
C ALA A 14 23.76 -7.86 15.92
N LEU A 15 24.38 -7.83 14.73
CA LEU A 15 24.72 -6.58 14.03
C LEU A 15 23.47 -5.87 13.50
N GLU A 16 22.48 -6.60 12.99
CA GLU A 16 21.21 -6.01 12.55
C GLU A 16 20.41 -5.42 13.72
N LEU A 17 20.39 -6.12 14.87
CA LEU A 17 19.80 -5.59 16.10
C LEU A 17 20.56 -4.38 16.63
N GLU A 18 21.87 -4.32 16.46
CA GLU A 18 22.66 -3.15 16.83
C GLU A 18 22.32 -1.93 15.95
N VAL A 19 22.10 -2.12 14.64
CA VAL A 19 21.60 -1.04 13.76
C VAL A 19 20.24 -0.53 14.23
N LEU A 20 19.30 -1.43 14.58
CA LEU A 20 18.00 -1.05 15.15
C LEU A 20 18.18 -0.25 16.45
N ALA A 21 18.99 -0.77 17.38
CA ALA A 21 19.21 -0.13 18.68
C ALA A 21 19.78 1.28 18.54
N ARG A 22 20.77 1.47 17.67
CA ARG A 22 21.37 2.78 17.39
C ARG A 22 20.40 3.72 16.69
N THR A 23 19.60 3.22 15.74
CA THR A 23 18.52 4.01 15.13
C THR A 23 17.51 4.48 16.17
N ASN A 24 17.14 3.61 17.11
CA ASN A 24 16.23 3.95 18.20
C ASN A 24 16.83 4.93 19.20
N GLN A 25 18.15 4.91 19.44
CA GLN A 25 18.83 5.94 20.23
C GLN A 25 18.67 7.33 19.61
N GLU A 26 18.89 7.46 18.29
CA GLU A 26 18.69 8.72 17.58
C GLU A 26 17.23 9.19 17.64
N ARG A 27 16.28 8.27 17.48
CA ARG A 27 14.84 8.59 17.56
C ARG A 27 14.43 9.07 18.95
N VAL A 28 14.84 8.38 20.00
CA VAL A 28 14.54 8.76 21.38
C VAL A 28 15.18 10.10 21.74
N ALA A 29 16.39 10.38 21.27
CA ALA A 29 17.05 11.67 21.45
C ALA A 29 16.27 12.84 20.82
N GLN A 30 15.41 12.56 19.82
CA GLN A 30 14.53 13.53 19.17
C GLN A 30 13.07 13.48 19.68
N GLY A 31 12.81 12.76 20.78
CA GLY A 31 11.46 12.62 21.36
C GLY A 31 10.51 11.73 20.54
N LEU A 32 11.04 10.92 19.61
CA LEU A 32 10.26 9.99 18.80
C LEU A 32 10.17 8.62 19.47
N ARG A 33 9.09 7.90 19.16
CA ARG A 33 8.92 6.51 19.60
C ARG A 33 9.97 5.60 18.93
N PRO A 34 10.54 4.63 19.67
CA PRO A 34 11.42 3.63 19.08
C PRO A 34 10.63 2.78 18.05
N LEU A 35 11.34 2.32 17.03
CA LEU A 35 10.83 1.40 16.02
C LEU A 35 10.87 -0.04 16.55
N GLU A 36 9.84 -0.80 16.22
CA GLU A 36 9.75 -2.23 16.47
C GLU A 36 10.43 -3.03 15.35
N TRP A 37 11.08 -4.16 15.68
CA TRP A 37 11.68 -5.02 14.68
C TRP A 37 10.62 -5.68 13.81
N ASP A 38 10.75 -5.60 12.48
CA ASP A 38 9.92 -6.35 11.55
C ASP A 38 10.74 -7.37 10.75
N ASN A 39 10.44 -8.65 11.00
CA ASN A 39 11.16 -9.75 10.39
C ASN A 39 10.93 -9.84 8.87
N SER A 40 9.72 -9.54 8.40
CA SER A 40 9.40 -9.60 6.97
C SER A 40 10.12 -8.50 6.18
N ALA A 41 10.13 -7.27 6.70
CA ALA A 41 10.91 -6.17 6.14
C ALA A 41 12.41 -6.46 6.16
N ALA A 42 12.92 -7.11 7.21
CA ALA A 42 14.32 -7.51 7.30
C ALA A 42 14.67 -8.57 6.24
N GLN A 43 13.78 -9.53 5.99
CA GLN A 43 13.98 -10.50 4.90
C GLN A 43 14.04 -9.83 3.53
N VAL A 44 13.15 -8.86 3.27
CA VAL A 44 13.19 -8.06 2.04
C VAL A 44 14.48 -7.23 1.95
N ALA A 45 14.92 -6.64 3.05
CA ALA A 45 16.15 -5.86 3.13
C ALA A 45 17.40 -6.72 2.82
N ARG A 46 17.48 -7.91 3.41
CA ARG A 46 18.56 -8.90 3.15
C ARG A 46 18.54 -9.35 1.69
N ALA A 47 17.35 -9.64 1.14
CA ALA A 47 17.21 -10.06 -0.25
C ALA A 47 17.72 -8.99 -1.21
N HIS A 48 17.35 -7.72 -0.99
CA HIS A 48 17.83 -6.59 -1.80
C HIS A 48 19.33 -6.38 -1.66
N GLY A 49 19.86 -6.45 -0.43
CA GLY A 49 21.31 -6.39 -0.18
C GLY A 49 22.10 -7.48 -0.93
N LEU A 50 21.59 -8.72 -0.92
CA LEU A 50 22.22 -9.84 -1.62
C LEU A 50 22.12 -9.67 -3.14
N ASP A 51 21.01 -9.12 -3.64
CA ASP A 51 20.82 -8.83 -5.06
C ASP A 51 21.83 -7.78 -5.55
N MET A 52 21.98 -6.67 -4.80
CA MET A 52 22.99 -5.64 -5.04
C MET A 52 24.41 -6.22 -5.13
N LEU A 53 24.78 -7.07 -4.17
CA LEU A 53 26.10 -7.71 -4.15
C LEU A 53 26.28 -8.64 -5.36
N ARG A 54 25.33 -9.57 -5.59
CA ARG A 54 25.43 -10.61 -6.63
C ARG A 54 25.46 -10.05 -8.05
N ARG A 55 24.70 -8.99 -8.30
CA ARG A 55 24.54 -8.39 -9.64
C ARG A 55 25.38 -7.14 -9.83
N GLY A 56 26.16 -6.73 -8.82
CA GLY A 56 27.14 -5.67 -8.93
C GLY A 56 26.54 -4.27 -9.07
N TYR A 57 25.46 -3.96 -8.36
CA TYR A 57 24.86 -2.62 -8.35
C TYR A 57 24.65 -2.11 -6.91
N PHE A 58 24.43 -0.80 -6.75
CA PHE A 58 24.07 -0.19 -5.47
C PHE A 58 23.05 0.92 -5.69
N ALA A 59 21.77 0.60 -5.53
CA ALA A 59 20.66 1.51 -5.81
C ALA A 59 19.37 1.11 -5.07
N HIS A 60 18.48 2.09 -4.87
CA HIS A 60 17.16 1.86 -4.30
C HIS A 60 16.24 1.06 -5.23
N LEU A 61 16.35 1.29 -6.53
CA LEU A 61 15.69 0.49 -7.56
C LEU A 61 16.57 -0.71 -7.90
N ASN A 62 15.98 -1.90 -7.98
CA ASN A 62 16.68 -3.03 -8.60
C ASN A 62 16.70 -2.87 -10.14
N PRO A 63 17.44 -3.70 -10.88
CA PRO A 63 17.49 -3.60 -12.35
C PRO A 63 16.15 -3.84 -13.05
N GLU A 64 15.18 -4.44 -12.36
CA GLU A 64 13.79 -4.56 -12.83
C GLU A 64 12.97 -3.26 -12.62
N GLY A 65 13.55 -2.23 -12.01
CA GLY A 65 12.91 -0.95 -11.73
C GLY A 65 12.05 -0.94 -10.46
N GLU A 66 12.18 -1.95 -9.61
CA GLU A 66 11.34 -2.13 -8.41
C GLU A 66 11.92 -1.37 -7.23
N SER A 67 11.08 -0.56 -6.58
CA SER A 67 11.40 0.17 -5.35
C SER A 67 11.31 -0.71 -4.10
N ALA A 68 11.73 -0.18 -2.95
CA ALA A 68 11.51 -0.85 -1.65
C ALA A 68 10.02 -1.15 -1.41
N ALA A 69 9.13 -0.23 -1.79
CA ALA A 69 7.68 -0.42 -1.70
C ALA A 69 7.19 -1.59 -2.56
N ASP A 70 7.73 -1.75 -3.76
CA ASP A 70 7.36 -2.84 -4.65
C ASP A 70 7.88 -4.18 -4.12
N ARG A 71 9.12 -4.22 -3.62
CA ARG A 71 9.71 -5.42 -3.02
C ARG A 71 8.96 -5.85 -1.75
N LEU A 72 8.60 -4.92 -0.87
CA LEU A 72 7.80 -5.19 0.32
C LEU A 72 6.39 -5.68 -0.05
N ARG A 73 5.75 -5.06 -1.04
CA ARG A 73 4.44 -5.47 -1.54
C ARG A 73 4.43 -6.89 -2.10
N LYS A 74 5.46 -7.26 -2.86
CA LYS A 74 5.64 -8.64 -3.34
C LYS A 74 5.82 -9.64 -2.20
N ALA A 75 6.37 -9.22 -1.07
CA ALA A 75 6.44 -10.00 0.16
C ALA A 75 5.11 -10.03 0.95
N GLY A 76 4.02 -9.49 0.40
CA GLY A 76 2.70 -9.47 1.01
C GLY A 76 2.50 -8.37 2.06
N LEU A 77 3.46 -7.46 2.19
CA LEU A 77 3.41 -6.34 3.11
C LEU A 77 2.55 -5.21 2.49
N ALA A 78 1.44 -4.90 3.16
CA ALA A 78 0.34 -4.11 2.64
C ALA A 78 0.39 -2.65 3.14
N GLU A 79 1.57 -2.09 3.41
CA GLU A 79 1.74 -0.76 3.96
C GLU A 79 1.84 0.30 2.85
N VAL A 80 1.28 1.48 3.13
CA VAL A 80 1.30 2.62 2.20
C VAL A 80 2.62 3.38 2.30
N GLU A 81 3.13 3.51 3.51
CA GLU A 81 4.28 4.33 3.80
C GLU A 81 5.46 3.47 4.20
N VAL A 82 6.47 3.48 3.34
CA VAL A 82 7.72 2.76 3.52
C VAL A 82 8.89 3.71 3.26
N GLY A 83 10.07 3.37 3.77
CA GLY A 83 11.30 4.12 3.54
C GLY A 83 12.48 3.17 3.42
N GLU A 84 13.54 3.58 2.74
CA GLU A 84 14.76 2.79 2.61
C GLU A 84 16.01 3.62 2.80
N ASN A 85 16.96 3.11 3.58
CA ASN A 85 18.33 3.60 3.59
C ASN A 85 19.31 2.49 3.22
N LEU A 86 20.36 2.86 2.49
CA LEU A 86 21.39 1.95 2.02
C LEU A 86 22.77 2.41 2.50
N ALA A 87 23.64 1.46 2.84
CA ALA A 87 25.06 1.70 3.05
C ALA A 87 25.87 0.56 2.45
N LEU A 88 27.05 0.86 1.92
CA LEU A 88 28.00 -0.10 1.38
C LEU A 88 29.35 0.11 2.05
N TYR A 89 29.96 -0.98 2.50
CA TYR A 89 31.29 -1.01 3.06
C TYR A 89 32.16 -2.00 2.30
N GLU A 90 33.44 -1.67 2.16
CA GLU A 90 34.44 -2.55 1.56
C GLU A 90 35.68 -2.58 2.45
N ASN A 91 36.22 -3.76 2.70
CA ASN A 91 37.38 -3.96 3.58
C ASN A 91 37.21 -3.36 5.00
N TYR A 92 35.97 -3.33 5.51
CA TYR A 92 35.63 -2.73 6.80
C TYR A 92 35.31 -3.79 7.87
N PRO A 93 35.70 -3.59 9.15
CA PRO A 93 35.38 -4.54 10.22
C PRO A 93 33.88 -4.59 10.53
N ASP A 94 33.29 -5.79 10.50
CA ASP A 94 31.85 -6.00 10.69
C ASP A 94 31.31 -5.38 11.98
N ALA A 95 32.03 -5.53 13.09
CA ALA A 95 31.65 -5.00 14.38
C ALA A 95 31.54 -3.46 14.45
N LYS A 96 32.10 -2.73 13.47
CA LYS A 96 32.03 -1.26 13.41
C LYS A 96 30.93 -0.76 12.48
N ILE A 97 30.42 -1.62 11.59
CA ILE A 97 29.46 -1.26 10.55
C ILE A 97 28.17 -0.66 11.13
N PRO A 98 27.54 -1.22 12.19
CA PRO A 98 26.30 -0.65 12.71
C PRO A 98 26.42 0.81 13.16
N ALA A 99 27.51 1.13 13.88
CA ALA A 99 27.79 2.49 14.35
C ALA A 99 28.06 3.45 13.17
N GLU A 100 28.86 3.01 12.22
CA GLU A 100 29.23 3.81 11.07
C GLU A 100 28.04 4.08 10.15
N ALA A 101 27.17 3.09 9.95
CA ALA A 101 26.01 3.20 9.07
C ALA A 101 25.01 4.22 9.61
N VAL A 102 24.63 4.11 10.88
CA VAL A 102 23.68 5.05 11.52
C VAL A 102 24.26 6.47 11.54
N ARG A 103 25.56 6.62 11.87
CA ARG A 103 26.22 7.93 11.81
C ARG A 103 26.22 8.52 10.40
N GLY A 104 26.53 7.71 9.39
CA GLY A 104 26.53 8.11 7.99
C GLY A 104 25.15 8.57 7.53
N TRP A 105 24.09 7.83 7.87
CA TRP A 105 22.72 8.19 7.55
C TRP A 105 22.27 9.46 8.29
N MET A 106 22.61 9.64 9.57
CA MET A 106 22.27 10.85 10.33
C MET A 106 22.94 12.13 9.80
N ASN A 107 24.09 11.99 9.13
CA ASN A 107 24.82 13.09 8.48
C ASN A 107 24.34 13.38 7.05
N SER A 108 23.41 12.58 6.52
CA SER A 108 22.83 12.76 5.20
C SER A 108 21.37 13.19 5.33
N PRO A 109 20.97 14.40 4.88
CA PRO A 109 19.61 14.91 5.08
C PRO A 109 18.51 13.93 4.67
N HIS A 110 18.61 13.34 3.47
CA HIS A 110 17.60 12.41 2.96
C HIS A 110 17.50 11.12 3.79
N HIS A 111 18.64 10.52 4.18
CA HIS A 111 18.61 9.31 5.01
C HIS A 111 18.15 9.61 6.44
N ARG A 112 18.55 10.77 6.98
CA ARG A 112 18.13 11.26 8.30
C ARG A 112 16.61 11.43 8.36
N ASP A 113 15.99 11.96 7.31
CA ASP A 113 14.54 12.11 7.23
C ASP A 113 13.82 10.77 7.41
N ASN A 114 14.37 9.67 6.85
CA ASN A 114 13.84 8.33 7.09
C ASN A 114 14.01 7.88 8.56
N LEU A 115 15.20 8.06 9.15
CA LEU A 115 15.46 7.66 10.56
C LEU A 115 14.49 8.36 11.52
N LEU A 116 14.20 9.63 11.26
CA LEU A 116 13.45 10.51 12.15
C LEU A 116 12.00 10.73 11.73
N LYS A 117 11.48 9.97 10.76
CA LYS A 117 10.08 10.10 10.35
C LYS A 117 9.15 9.62 11.49
N PRO A 118 8.22 10.47 12.01
CA PRO A 118 7.38 10.08 13.14
C PRO A 118 6.35 8.98 12.84
N SER A 119 5.94 8.88 11.57
CA SER A 119 4.94 7.91 11.09
C SER A 119 5.47 6.47 11.04
N TYR A 120 6.77 6.27 10.86
CA TYR A 120 7.37 4.93 10.90
C TYR A 120 7.26 4.34 12.31
N THR A 121 6.80 3.10 12.37
CA THR A 121 6.64 2.34 13.62
C THR A 121 7.48 1.07 13.64
N HIS A 122 7.89 0.55 12.48
CA HIS A 122 8.71 -0.66 12.39
C HIS A 122 9.95 -0.46 11.51
N LEU A 123 10.95 -1.30 11.73
CA LEU A 123 12.18 -1.36 10.95
C LEU A 123 12.61 -2.82 10.74
N GLY A 124 12.87 -3.17 9.48
CA GLY A 124 13.65 -4.34 9.13
C GLY A 124 15.05 -3.95 8.68
N VAL A 125 16.09 -4.63 9.18
CA VAL A 125 17.47 -4.40 8.74
C VAL A 125 18.01 -5.65 8.08
N GLY A 126 18.67 -5.48 6.93
CA GLY A 126 19.47 -6.52 6.30
C GLY A 126 20.95 -6.12 6.25
N LEU A 127 21.82 -6.92 6.86
CA LEU A 127 23.27 -6.76 6.75
C LEU A 127 23.86 -8.01 6.13
N VAL A 128 24.37 -7.88 4.90
CA VAL A 128 24.77 -9.03 4.08
C VAL A 128 26.14 -8.81 3.47
N ARG A 129 26.93 -9.89 3.38
CA ARG A 129 28.34 -9.86 2.96
C ARG A 129 28.57 -10.73 1.73
N GLN A 130 29.40 -10.25 0.82
CA GLN A 130 30.00 -11.05 -0.26
C GLN A 130 31.48 -10.68 -0.38
N GLY A 131 32.36 -11.61 -0.02
CA GLY A 131 33.79 -11.35 0.06
C GLY A 131 34.11 -10.21 1.04
N ASN A 132 34.82 -9.20 0.56
CA ASN A 132 35.20 -8.02 1.34
C ASN A 132 34.11 -6.92 1.40
N ARG A 133 33.02 -7.07 0.65
CA ARG A 133 31.92 -6.08 0.57
C ARG A 133 30.77 -6.45 1.50
N VAL A 134 30.21 -5.45 2.18
CA VAL A 134 29.04 -5.56 3.04
C VAL A 134 28.03 -4.50 2.65
N VAL A 135 26.78 -4.91 2.42
CA VAL A 135 25.65 -4.01 2.19
C VAL A 135 24.75 -4.02 3.41
N VAL A 136 24.34 -2.83 3.85
CA VAL A 136 23.33 -2.63 4.91
C VAL A 136 22.11 -1.96 4.29
N VAL A 137 20.94 -2.52 4.54
CA VAL A 137 19.65 -2.00 4.08
C VAL A 137 18.74 -1.82 5.30
N GLN A 138 18.17 -0.63 5.47
CA GLN A 138 17.07 -0.37 6.39
C GLN A 138 15.77 -0.25 5.60
N ASN A 139 14.75 -1.04 5.93
CA ASN A 139 13.39 -0.90 5.41
C ASN A 139 12.45 -0.45 6.54
N PHE A 140 11.97 0.78 6.47
CA PHE A 140 11.04 1.36 7.43
C PHE A 140 9.60 1.10 7.00
N LEU A 141 8.71 0.85 7.96
CA LEU A 141 7.27 0.67 7.71
C LEU A 141 6.44 1.53 8.67
N ALA A 142 5.35 2.11 8.17
CA ALA A 142 4.30 2.68 9.00
C ALA A 142 3.18 1.65 9.23
N ARG A 143 3.00 1.23 10.49
CA ARG A 143 1.87 0.41 10.96
C ARG A 143 1.25 1.05 12.19
N PRO A 144 0.41 2.07 12.03
CA PRO A 144 -0.18 2.83 13.14
C PRO A 144 -1.33 2.08 13.85
N PHE A 145 -1.77 0.93 13.31
CA PHE A 145 -2.73 0.02 13.94
C PHE A 145 -2.56 -1.40 13.39
N SER A 146 -3.02 -2.40 14.14
CA SER A 146 -2.96 -3.80 13.74
C SER A 146 -4.10 -4.16 12.79
N LEU A 147 -3.87 -4.07 11.49
CA LEU A 147 -4.79 -4.61 10.48
C LEU A 147 -4.53 -6.10 10.30
N ARG A 148 -5.58 -6.92 10.39
CA ARG A 148 -5.53 -8.33 9.94
C ARG A 148 -6.48 -8.52 8.78
N PHE A 149 -6.06 -9.28 7.78
CA PHE A 149 -6.93 -9.66 6.68
C PHE A 149 -6.61 -11.04 6.13
N THR A 150 -7.63 -11.69 5.57
CA THR A 150 -7.47 -12.89 4.74
C THR A 150 -8.03 -12.62 3.35
N ARG A 151 -7.54 -13.34 2.35
CA ARG A 151 -8.03 -13.26 0.98
C ARG A 151 -8.43 -14.64 0.49
N GLN A 152 -9.64 -14.73 -0.04
CA GLN A 152 -10.11 -15.94 -0.71
C GLN A 152 -10.55 -15.58 -2.12
N ALA A 153 -9.99 -16.26 -3.13
CA ALA A 153 -10.39 -16.04 -4.51
C ALA A 153 -11.86 -16.47 -4.71
N SER A 154 -12.66 -15.65 -5.39
CA SER A 154 -14.11 -15.86 -5.54
C SER A 154 -14.67 -15.12 -6.75
N TRP A 155 -15.84 -15.55 -7.21
CA TRP A 155 -16.65 -14.76 -8.14
C TRP A 155 -17.34 -13.64 -7.37
N VAL A 156 -17.19 -12.41 -7.86
CA VAL A 156 -17.69 -11.19 -7.22
C VAL A 156 -18.33 -10.28 -8.26
N GLU A 157 -19.21 -9.39 -7.81
CA GLU A 157 -19.79 -8.35 -8.68
C GLU A 157 -18.77 -7.23 -8.90
N GLU A 158 -18.46 -6.95 -10.16
CA GLU A 158 -17.86 -5.71 -10.62
C GLU A 158 -18.96 -4.72 -11.00
N ASN A 159 -18.74 -3.46 -10.68
CA ASN A 159 -19.71 -2.38 -10.87
C ASN A 159 -18.99 -1.20 -11.53
N SER A 160 -19.20 -1.00 -12.82
CA SER A 160 -18.54 0.04 -13.59
C SER A 160 -19.53 1.13 -14.00
N LEU A 161 -19.07 2.38 -14.02
CA LEU A 161 -19.86 3.55 -14.36
C LEU A 161 -19.21 4.28 -15.54
N SER A 162 -19.82 4.11 -16.71
CA SER A 162 -19.43 4.84 -17.92
C SER A 162 -20.17 6.16 -18.00
N LEU A 163 -19.41 7.24 -18.17
CA LEU A 163 -19.88 8.63 -18.22
C LEU A 163 -19.32 9.29 -19.47
N ARG A 164 -20.21 9.80 -20.32
CA ARG A 164 -19.83 10.46 -21.58
C ARG A 164 -20.67 11.70 -21.82
N GLY A 165 -20.02 12.84 -22.05
CA GLY A 165 -20.72 14.05 -22.46
C GLY A 165 -19.94 15.33 -22.23
N GLU A 166 -20.66 16.43 -22.34
CA GLU A 166 -20.19 17.78 -22.02
C GLU A 166 -21.15 18.41 -21.01
N ALA A 167 -20.62 19.18 -20.07
CA ALA A 167 -21.37 19.86 -19.03
C ALA A 167 -20.92 21.33 -18.89
N LEU A 168 -21.81 22.15 -18.35
CA LEU A 168 -21.57 23.58 -18.13
C LEU A 168 -20.46 23.86 -17.09
N ALA A 169 -20.25 22.92 -16.17
CA ALA A 169 -19.24 22.98 -15.11
C ALA A 169 -18.65 21.57 -14.86
N SER A 170 -17.67 21.47 -13.95
CA SER A 170 -17.18 20.17 -13.49
C SER A 170 -18.33 19.33 -12.91
N VAL A 171 -18.30 18.02 -13.17
CA VAL A 171 -19.28 17.07 -12.66
C VAL A 171 -18.64 16.21 -11.57
N GLY A 172 -19.26 16.14 -10.40
CA GLY A 172 -18.87 15.30 -9.29
C GLY A 172 -19.69 14.02 -9.27
N VAL A 173 -19.01 12.90 -9.07
CA VAL A 173 -19.61 11.60 -8.76
C VAL A 173 -19.49 11.40 -7.26
N PHE A 174 -20.60 11.10 -6.59
CA PHE A 174 -20.69 10.98 -5.13
C PHE A 174 -21.09 9.58 -4.71
N ILE A 175 -20.42 9.06 -3.69
CA ILE A 175 -20.72 7.77 -3.05
C ILE A 175 -20.86 8.03 -1.56
N GLU A 176 -21.96 7.56 -0.94
CA GLU A 176 -22.21 7.76 0.50
C GLU A 176 -22.12 9.26 0.90
N GLY A 177 -22.51 10.17 0.00
CA GLY A 177 -22.42 11.62 0.20
C GLY A 177 -21.03 12.24 0.06
N ASN A 178 -20.00 11.45 -0.26
CA ASN A 178 -18.61 11.91 -0.42
C ASN A 178 -18.23 11.99 -1.89
N LEU A 179 -17.43 13.00 -2.27
CA LEU A 179 -16.91 13.14 -3.63
C LEU A 179 -15.96 11.98 -3.95
N TYR A 180 -16.33 11.15 -4.92
CA TYR A 180 -15.58 9.99 -5.38
C TYR A 180 -14.70 10.30 -6.58
N ALA A 181 -15.22 11.10 -7.51
CA ALA A 181 -14.48 11.59 -8.68
C ALA A 181 -15.00 12.96 -9.09
N GLU A 182 -14.09 13.85 -9.50
CA GLU A 182 -14.42 15.09 -10.19
C GLU A 182 -14.03 14.96 -11.66
N LEU A 183 -14.98 15.19 -12.54
CA LEU A 183 -14.84 15.21 -13.98
C LEU A 183 -14.78 16.65 -14.46
N GLY A 184 -13.98 16.89 -15.50
CA GLY A 184 -13.98 18.18 -16.18
C GLY A 184 -15.31 18.46 -16.90
N ARG A 185 -15.32 19.53 -17.70
CA ARG A 185 -16.50 19.90 -18.49
C ARG A 185 -16.75 18.97 -19.68
N ARG A 186 -15.74 18.26 -20.16
CA ARG A 186 -15.86 17.22 -21.19
C ARG A 186 -15.27 15.95 -20.63
N PHE A 187 -15.98 14.85 -20.78
CA PHE A 187 -15.57 13.57 -20.21
C PHE A 187 -16.06 12.42 -21.09
N ASP A 188 -15.21 11.41 -21.21
CA ASP A 188 -15.51 10.09 -21.74
C ASP A 188 -14.66 9.13 -20.90
N THR A 189 -15.28 8.55 -19.86
CA THR A 189 -14.54 7.79 -18.85
C THR A 189 -15.38 6.68 -18.25
N THR A 190 -14.71 5.65 -17.76
CA THR A 190 -15.31 4.57 -16.98
C THR A 190 -14.67 4.57 -15.60
N LEU A 191 -15.52 4.57 -14.57
CA LEU A 191 -15.11 4.51 -13.18
C LEU A 191 -15.50 3.15 -12.61
N GLU A 192 -14.55 2.44 -12.04
CA GLU A 192 -14.86 1.30 -11.18
C GLU A 192 -15.42 1.81 -9.86
N LEU A 193 -16.59 1.31 -9.49
CA LEU A 193 -17.29 1.66 -8.26
C LEU A 193 -17.14 0.53 -7.24
N PRO A 194 -17.01 0.86 -5.94
CA PRO A 194 -17.10 -0.14 -4.92
C PRO A 194 -18.42 -0.94 -4.96
N PRO A 195 -18.42 -2.20 -4.51
CA PRO A 195 -19.61 -3.05 -4.52
C PRO A 195 -20.78 -2.44 -3.75
N GLY A 196 -22.00 -2.62 -4.27
CA GLY A 196 -23.23 -2.17 -3.61
C GLY A 196 -23.42 -0.65 -3.58
N THR A 197 -22.62 0.12 -4.31
CA THR A 197 -22.74 1.58 -4.35
C THR A 197 -23.65 2.04 -5.48
N ASN A 198 -24.46 3.07 -5.17
CA ASN A 198 -25.25 3.81 -6.14
C ASN A 198 -24.72 5.25 -6.20
N PRO A 199 -24.13 5.67 -7.33
CA PRO A 199 -23.55 7.00 -7.43
C PRO A 199 -24.65 8.07 -7.52
N ARG A 200 -24.39 9.23 -6.91
CA ARG A 200 -25.13 10.47 -7.15
C ARG A 200 -24.26 11.43 -7.94
N PHE A 201 -24.88 12.40 -8.61
CA PHE A 201 -24.17 13.37 -9.42
C PHE A 201 -24.41 14.77 -8.90
N GLY A 202 -23.41 15.64 -9.07
CA GLY A 202 -23.55 17.06 -8.80
C GLY A 202 -22.70 17.88 -9.76
N TRP A 203 -23.08 19.11 -10.04
CA TRP A 203 -22.22 20.04 -10.77
C TRP A 203 -21.61 21.05 -9.81
N ARG A 204 -20.41 21.52 -10.16
CA ARG A 204 -19.65 22.46 -9.36
C ARG A 204 -20.20 23.88 -9.51
N SER A 205 -20.60 24.48 -8.40
CA SER A 205 -21.08 25.86 -8.31
C SER A 205 -20.23 26.63 -7.29
N GLY A 206 -19.20 27.31 -7.78
CA GLY A 206 -18.19 27.94 -6.94
C GLY A 206 -17.45 26.90 -6.07
N SER A 207 -17.56 27.04 -4.75
CA SER A 207 -16.99 26.10 -3.76
C SER A 207 -17.95 24.97 -3.35
N ARG A 208 -19.17 24.92 -3.91
CA ARG A 208 -20.22 23.96 -3.54
C ARG A 208 -20.55 23.02 -4.67
N TRP A 209 -21.19 21.91 -4.31
CA TRP A 209 -21.77 20.95 -5.23
C TRP A 209 -23.28 21.04 -5.18
N LEU A 210 -23.91 21.17 -6.35
CA LEU A 210 -25.35 21.15 -6.50
C LEU A 210 -25.74 19.82 -7.13
N GLU A 211 -26.54 19.05 -6.40
CA GLU A 211 -26.97 17.74 -6.86
C GLU A 211 -27.82 17.84 -8.14
N VAL A 212 -27.61 16.90 -9.05
CA VAL A 212 -28.39 16.72 -10.28
C VAL A 212 -28.70 15.25 -10.53
N ALA A 213 -29.78 15.01 -11.26
CA ALA A 213 -30.22 13.67 -11.66
C ALA A 213 -30.70 13.67 -13.13
N PRO A 214 -30.75 12.49 -13.79
CA PRO A 214 -31.33 12.35 -15.13
C PRO A 214 -32.70 13.01 -15.25
N GLY A 215 -32.88 13.83 -16.28
CA GLY A 215 -34.11 14.59 -16.52
C GLY A 215 -34.21 15.94 -15.80
N GLN A 216 -33.23 16.29 -14.95
CA GLN A 216 -33.14 17.64 -14.37
C GLN A 216 -32.30 18.59 -15.25
N PRO A 217 -32.55 19.92 -15.19
CA PRO A 217 -31.71 20.90 -15.88
C PRO A 217 -30.24 20.77 -15.48
N GLY A 218 -29.35 20.77 -16.48
CA GLY A 218 -27.91 20.60 -16.27
C GLY A 218 -27.42 19.15 -16.20
N PHE A 219 -28.28 18.19 -16.51
CA PHE A 219 -27.92 16.77 -16.69
C PHE A 219 -28.22 16.33 -18.13
N ASP A 220 -27.26 16.52 -19.02
CA ASP A 220 -27.35 16.28 -20.47
C ASP A 220 -26.31 15.28 -21.00
N PHE A 221 -25.69 14.52 -20.10
CA PHE A 221 -24.67 13.51 -20.43
C PHE A 221 -25.17 12.08 -20.25
N GLU A 222 -24.54 11.16 -20.98
CA GLU A 222 -24.83 9.74 -20.92
C GLU A 222 -24.24 9.12 -19.65
N VAL A 223 -25.06 8.32 -18.97
CA VAL A 223 -24.65 7.52 -17.81
C VAL A 223 -25.08 6.09 -18.03
N ARG A 224 -24.11 5.17 -17.99
CA ARG A 224 -24.35 3.74 -18.06
C ARG A 224 -23.62 3.06 -16.93
N GLN A 225 -24.38 2.51 -15.99
CA GLN A 225 -23.85 1.68 -14.92
C GLN A 225 -24.04 0.21 -15.31
N GLU A 226 -22.96 -0.56 -15.26
CA GLU A 226 -22.97 -1.98 -15.60
C GLU A 226 -22.52 -2.81 -14.42
N LYS A 227 -23.09 -4.01 -14.32
CA LYS A 227 -22.72 -5.00 -13.32
C LYS A 227 -22.35 -6.29 -14.00
N ALA A 228 -21.20 -6.86 -13.64
CA ALA A 228 -20.71 -8.10 -14.21
C ALA A 228 -20.20 -9.04 -13.10
N GLN A 229 -20.30 -10.35 -13.31
CA GLN A 229 -19.61 -11.32 -12.47
C GLN A 229 -18.20 -11.51 -12.99
N VAL A 230 -17.22 -11.17 -12.16
CA VAL A 230 -15.80 -11.31 -12.48
C VAL A 230 -15.08 -12.09 -11.41
N PHE A 231 -13.87 -12.54 -11.73
CA PHE A 231 -13.01 -13.15 -10.74
C PHE A 231 -12.34 -12.07 -9.89
N GLY A 232 -12.33 -12.26 -8.57
CA GLY A 232 -11.74 -11.33 -7.62
C GLY A 232 -11.53 -12.00 -6.26
N TYR A 233 -11.70 -11.23 -5.19
CA TYR A 233 -11.45 -11.69 -3.84
C TYR A 233 -12.63 -11.42 -2.91
N ARG A 234 -12.93 -12.38 -2.04
CA ARG A 234 -13.62 -12.11 -0.78
C ARG A 234 -12.56 -11.83 0.27
N LEU A 235 -12.52 -10.59 0.74
CA LEU A 235 -11.60 -10.11 1.76
C LEU A 235 -12.29 -10.08 3.11
N GLN A 236 -11.79 -10.84 4.07
CA GLN A 236 -12.14 -10.65 5.47
C GLN A 236 -11.16 -9.66 6.08
N LEU A 237 -11.64 -8.52 6.56
CA LEU A 237 -10.84 -7.49 7.24
C LEU A 237 -11.22 -7.44 8.71
N VAL A 238 -10.23 -7.45 9.59
CA VAL A 238 -10.42 -7.29 11.05
C VAL A 238 -9.76 -6.00 11.48
N LEU A 239 -10.57 -5.04 11.90
CA LEU A 239 -10.18 -3.72 12.37
C LEU A 239 -10.25 -3.68 13.90
N PRO A 240 -9.22 -3.15 14.59
CA PRO A 240 -9.27 -2.91 16.03
C PRO A 240 -10.18 -1.72 16.35
N ALA A 241 -10.28 -1.34 17.63
CA ALA A 241 -11.06 -0.17 18.04
C ALA A 241 -10.51 1.13 17.42
N GLY A 242 -11.39 1.94 16.84
CA GLY A 242 -11.03 3.19 16.18
C GLY A 242 -12.01 3.59 15.08
N GLN A 243 -11.77 4.73 14.45
CA GLN A 243 -12.54 5.20 13.30
C GLN A 243 -11.69 5.04 12.04
N TYR A 244 -12.25 4.38 11.02
CA TYR A 244 -11.55 4.04 9.80
C TYR A 244 -12.28 4.56 8.56
N ALA A 245 -11.53 4.66 7.47
CA ALA A 245 -12.06 4.89 6.15
C ALA A 245 -11.51 3.84 5.19
N LEU A 246 -12.40 3.31 4.36
CA LEU A 246 -12.05 2.47 3.23
C LEU A 246 -12.03 3.33 1.96
N ALA A 247 -11.05 3.08 1.11
CA ALA A 247 -10.93 3.70 -0.21
C ALA A 247 -10.57 2.64 -1.25
N VAL A 248 -10.78 2.92 -2.52
CA VAL A 248 -10.41 2.03 -3.62
C VAL A 248 -9.65 2.77 -4.71
N GLY A 249 -9.02 2.03 -5.62
CA GLY A 249 -8.34 2.57 -6.79
C GLY A 249 -6.81 2.53 -6.71
N LYS A 250 -6.15 2.97 -7.79
CA LYS A 250 -4.68 3.15 -7.84
C LYS A 250 -4.20 4.19 -6.84
N GLU A 251 -5.02 5.20 -6.59
CA GLU A 251 -4.90 6.19 -5.52
C GLU A 251 -6.18 6.10 -4.67
N PRO A 252 -6.12 6.44 -3.37
CA PRO A 252 -7.25 6.26 -2.48
C PRO A 252 -8.42 7.19 -2.83
N ARG A 253 -9.48 6.63 -3.43
CA ARG A 253 -10.79 7.30 -3.58
C ARG A 253 -11.72 6.82 -2.49
N PHE A 254 -12.17 7.76 -1.64
CA PHE A 254 -12.97 7.44 -0.46
C PHE A 254 -14.21 6.63 -0.85
N TRP A 255 -14.46 5.52 -0.14
CA TRP A 255 -15.64 4.69 -0.30
C TRP A 255 -16.59 4.86 0.88
N ARG A 256 -16.15 4.53 2.10
CA ARG A 256 -17.01 4.58 3.29
C ARG A 256 -16.22 4.66 4.60
N SER A 257 -16.89 5.18 5.62
CA SER A 257 -16.40 5.13 7.00
C SER A 257 -16.75 3.80 7.67
N VAL A 258 -15.92 3.36 8.61
CA VAL A 258 -16.14 2.16 9.41
C VAL A 258 -15.71 2.43 10.85
N ASP A 259 -16.61 2.19 11.80
CA ASP A 259 -16.28 2.22 13.22
C ASP A 259 -15.83 0.82 13.68
N GLY A 260 -14.67 0.74 14.32
CA GLY A 260 -14.10 -0.47 14.89
C GLY A 260 -14.35 -0.57 16.40
N PRO A 261 -14.22 -1.78 16.99
CA PRO A 261 -13.73 -3.00 16.35
C PRO A 261 -14.77 -3.60 15.40
N ALA A 262 -14.32 -4.05 14.23
CA ALA A 262 -15.21 -4.56 13.19
C ALA A 262 -14.54 -5.68 12.39
N THR A 263 -15.35 -6.66 11.98
CA THR A 263 -14.98 -7.66 10.98
C THR A 263 -15.84 -7.44 9.75
N LEU A 264 -15.21 -7.19 8.60
CA LEU A 264 -15.89 -6.92 7.33
C LEU A 264 -15.60 -8.05 6.34
N GLU A 265 -16.63 -8.45 5.60
CA GLU A 265 -16.53 -9.36 4.46
C GLU A 265 -16.77 -8.55 3.18
N LEU A 266 -15.72 -8.32 2.39
CA LEU A 266 -15.76 -7.45 1.21
C LEU A 266 -15.53 -8.26 -0.07
N PRO A 267 -16.55 -8.42 -0.94
CA PRO A 267 -16.37 -8.99 -2.27
C PRO A 267 -15.78 -7.93 -3.20
N LEU A 268 -14.49 -7.98 -3.50
CA LEU A 268 -13.78 -6.94 -4.23
C LEU A 268 -13.21 -7.48 -5.56
N PRO A 269 -13.67 -6.98 -6.72
CA PRO A 269 -13.11 -7.35 -8.02
C PRO A 269 -11.69 -6.83 -8.20
N ALA A 270 -10.91 -7.50 -9.05
CA ALA A 270 -9.54 -7.09 -9.37
C ALA A 270 -9.47 -5.71 -10.06
N GLY A 271 -10.51 -5.34 -10.83
CA GLY A 271 -10.60 -4.05 -11.54
C GLY A 271 -10.51 -2.82 -10.63
N LEU A 272 -10.86 -2.93 -9.34
CA LEU A 272 -10.70 -1.85 -8.35
C LEU A 272 -9.24 -1.50 -8.04
N GLY A 273 -8.28 -2.35 -8.45
CA GLY A 273 -6.84 -2.14 -8.28
C GLY A 273 -6.35 -2.34 -6.84
N SER A 274 -6.82 -1.56 -5.88
CA SER A 274 -6.42 -1.71 -4.47
C SER A 274 -7.52 -1.29 -3.52
N LEU A 275 -7.57 -1.94 -2.37
CA LEU A 275 -8.28 -1.46 -1.19
C LEU A 275 -7.31 -0.69 -0.30
N TRP A 276 -7.69 0.50 0.10
CA TRP A 276 -6.97 1.33 1.06
C TRP A 276 -7.72 1.34 2.38
N VAL A 277 -6.98 1.17 3.49
CA VAL A 277 -7.52 1.26 4.84
C VAL A 277 -6.78 2.38 5.56
N GLY A 278 -7.52 3.42 5.90
CA GLY A 278 -7.02 4.56 6.64
C GLY A 278 -7.66 4.70 8.01
N ARG A 279 -6.93 5.33 8.93
CA ARG A 279 -7.47 5.72 10.24
C ARG A 279 -7.84 7.20 10.18
N ARG A 280 -9.04 7.52 10.66
CA ARG A 280 -9.49 8.91 10.76
C ARG A 280 -8.81 9.59 11.94
N GLN A 281 -8.35 10.81 11.72
CA GLN A 281 -7.64 11.66 12.69
C GLN A 281 -8.24 13.07 12.59
N GLY A 282 -9.33 13.33 13.33
CA GLY A 282 -10.10 14.57 13.13
C GLY A 282 -10.65 14.65 11.71
N ASP A 283 -10.27 15.70 10.98
CA ASP A 283 -10.77 16.00 9.63
C ASP A 283 -9.99 15.32 8.50
N TRP A 284 -8.88 14.64 8.80
CA TRP A 284 -8.05 13.95 7.83
C TRP A 284 -8.05 12.43 8.02
N ILE A 285 -7.74 11.73 6.93
CA ILE A 285 -7.60 10.27 6.90
C ILE A 285 -6.16 9.94 6.56
N ASP A 286 -5.51 9.18 7.44
CA ASP A 286 -4.18 8.64 7.20
C ASP A 286 -4.31 7.22 6.65
N TYR A 287 -4.20 7.09 5.33
CA TYR A 287 -4.23 5.78 4.66
C TYR A 287 -2.91 5.04 4.91
N ALA A 288 -2.96 4.10 5.84
CA ALA A 288 -1.78 3.37 6.30
C ALA A 288 -1.60 2.02 5.59
N PHE A 289 -2.68 1.41 5.10
CA PHE A 289 -2.63 0.12 4.42
C PHE A 289 -3.18 0.17 3.00
N ARG A 290 -2.48 -0.48 2.07
CA ARG A 290 -2.86 -0.74 0.68
C ARG A 290 -2.82 -2.24 0.44
N ILE A 291 -3.98 -2.82 0.18
CA ILE A 291 -4.21 -4.22 -0.13
C ILE A 291 -4.41 -4.31 -1.65
N PRO A 292 -3.41 -4.74 -2.44
CA PRO A 292 -3.56 -4.86 -3.88
C PRO A 292 -4.56 -5.95 -4.23
N LEU A 293 -5.47 -5.68 -5.15
CA LEU A 293 -6.52 -6.60 -5.62
C LEU A 293 -6.20 -7.19 -6.99
N ASP A 294 -5.18 -6.65 -7.65
CA ASP A 294 -4.69 -6.99 -9.00
C ASP A 294 -3.54 -8.01 -8.99
N LEU A 295 -3.11 -8.45 -7.81
CA LEU A 295 -2.17 -9.56 -7.71
C LEU A 295 -2.91 -10.83 -8.17
N GLU A 296 -2.54 -11.34 -9.33
CA GLU A 296 -2.97 -12.65 -9.83
C GLU A 296 -2.81 -13.69 -8.70
N PRO A 297 -3.82 -14.55 -8.45
CA PRO A 297 -3.58 -15.73 -7.66
C PRO A 297 -2.48 -16.51 -8.38
N SER A 298 -1.37 -16.79 -7.68
CA SER A 298 -0.34 -17.71 -8.15
C SER A 298 -1.03 -18.90 -8.84
N ALA A 299 -0.70 -19.12 -10.11
CA ALA A 299 -1.32 -20.10 -10.99
C ALA A 299 -1.33 -21.51 -10.36
N ALA A 300 -2.36 -21.79 -9.57
CA ALA A 300 -2.60 -23.03 -8.87
C ALA A 300 -4.08 -23.11 -8.50
N THR A 301 -4.97 -23.08 -9.49
CA THR A 301 -6.31 -23.66 -9.30
C THR A 301 -6.78 -24.28 -10.62
N PRO A 302 -7.30 -25.53 -10.62
CA PRO A 302 -7.62 -26.23 -11.85
C PRO A 302 -8.80 -25.57 -12.56
N ARG A 303 -8.78 -25.58 -13.90
CA ARG A 303 -9.99 -25.33 -14.70
C ARG A 303 -11.03 -26.40 -14.35
N ALA A 304 -11.99 -26.06 -13.51
CA ALA A 304 -13.20 -26.86 -13.38
C ALA A 304 -14.08 -26.56 -14.60
N TYR A 305 -14.07 -27.47 -15.58
CA TYR A 305 -15.13 -27.53 -16.57
C TYR A 305 -16.39 -28.00 -15.86
N VAL A 306 -17.36 -27.10 -15.70
CA VAL A 306 -18.72 -27.50 -15.36
C VAL A 306 -19.40 -27.84 -16.67
N THR A 307 -19.44 -29.13 -17.02
CA THR A 307 -20.44 -29.64 -17.95
C THR A 307 -21.73 -29.81 -17.16
N ALA A 308 -22.77 -29.05 -17.51
CA ALA A 308 -24.12 -29.27 -17.03
C ALA A 308 -24.70 -30.58 -17.61
N PRO A 309 -25.65 -31.26 -16.92
CA PRO A 309 -26.27 -32.49 -17.40
C PRO A 309 -27.11 -32.32 -18.67
#